data_AF-A0A1E3K718-F1
#
_entry.id   AF-A0A1E3K718-F1
#
_cell.length_a   1.000
_cell.length_b   1.000
_cell.length_c   1.000
_cell.angle_alpha   90.00
_cell.angle_beta   90.00
_cell.angle_gamma   90.00
#
_symmetry.space_group_name_H-M   'P 1'
#
loop_
_entity.id
_entity.type
_entity.pdbx_description
1 polymer ?
#
loop_
_entity_poly.entity_id
_entity_poly.type
_entity_poly.pdbx_seq_one_letter_code
_entity_poly.pdbx_strand_id
1 'polypeptide(L)'
;MADREGWHTVELRIPFRTPEHAVIARRALDVDKEQNAGMVHREMSVEGDILVVNYYTTTVRLLRLATNSFLSSADLVLRTMSSFAPDPSDRIPTDKELEEIRREANRSTGMGGGIELKGDGKGAGSGEEVR
;
A
#
# COMPACT_ATOMS: atom_id res chain seq x y z
N MET A 1 -3.95 -18.21 23.09
CA MET A 1 -2.87 -17.21 22.91
C MET A 1 -1.77 -17.59 23.87
N ALA A 2 -0.53 -17.75 23.41
CA ALA A 2 0.58 -18.12 24.29
C ALA A 2 0.77 -17.04 25.35
N ASP A 3 0.97 -17.46 26.61
CA ASP A 3 1.27 -16.54 27.71
C ASP A 3 2.60 -15.84 27.42
N ARG A 4 2.57 -14.51 27.29
CA ARG A 4 3.72 -13.65 26.99
C ARG A 4 4.15 -12.85 28.21
N GLU A 5 3.92 -13.41 29.40
CA GLU A 5 4.35 -12.81 30.66
C GLU A 5 5.85 -12.47 30.61
N GLY A 6 6.18 -11.24 31.01
CA GLY A 6 7.55 -10.71 30.98
C GLY A 6 8.05 -10.16 29.63
N TRP A 7 7.24 -10.17 28.57
CA TRP A 7 7.61 -9.53 27.30
C TRP A 7 7.50 -8.00 27.40
N HIS A 8 8.39 -7.30 26.68
CA HIS A 8 8.39 -5.86 26.54
C HIS A 8 7.59 -5.45 25.30
N THR A 9 6.77 -4.41 25.44
CA THR A 9 5.85 -3.96 24.40
C THR A 9 6.05 -2.50 24.03
N VAL A 10 5.66 -2.16 22.80
CA VAL A 10 5.43 -0.77 22.38
C VAL A 10 4.28 -0.73 21.40
N GLU A 11 3.46 0.32 21.51
CA GLU A 11 2.44 0.68 20.53
C GLU A 11 2.90 1.92 19.77
N LEU A 12 2.89 1.85 18.44
CA LEU A 12 3.11 2.99 17.55
C LEU A 12 1.80 3.33 16.86
N ARG A 13 1.40 4.61 16.95
CA ARG A 13 0.22 5.16 16.28
C ARG A 13 0.66 6.20 15.25
N ILE A 14 0.44 5.91 13.97
CA ILE A 14 0.88 6.76 12.86
C ILE A 14 -0.36 7.29 12.13
N PRO A 15 -0.69 8.59 12.26
CA PRO A 15 -1.83 9.18 11.55
C PRO A 15 -1.53 9.41 10.07
N PHE A 16 -2.53 9.21 9.22
CA PHE A 16 -2.53 9.47 7.79
C PHE A 16 -3.59 10.52 7.43
N ARG A 17 -3.54 11.05 6.20
CA ARG A 17 -4.54 12.05 5.75
C ARG A 17 -5.92 11.44 5.52
N THR A 18 -5.97 10.17 5.10
CA THR A 18 -7.22 9.43 4.91
C THR A 18 -7.11 7.99 5.39
N PRO A 19 -8.26 7.33 5.64
CA PRO A 19 -8.30 5.89 5.91
C PRO A 19 -7.67 5.04 4.80
N GLU A 20 -7.87 5.41 3.53
CA GLU A 20 -7.30 4.67 2.39
C GLU A 20 -5.76 4.72 2.42
N HIS A 21 -5.18 5.87 2.75
CA HIS A 21 -3.73 6.01 2.91
C HIS A 21 -3.21 5.10 4.03
N ALA A 22 -3.88 5.05 5.18
CA ALA A 22 -3.49 4.14 6.27
C ALA A 22 -3.56 2.66 5.84
N VAL A 23 -4.57 2.27 5.06
CA VAL A 23 -4.69 0.90 4.52
C VAL A 23 -3.58 0.58 3.52
N ILE A 24 -3.25 1.52 2.62
CA ILE A 24 -2.15 1.36 1.65
C ILE A 24 -0.83 1.19 2.40
N ALA A 25 -0.55 2.06 3.38
CA ALA A 25 0.67 1.99 4.18
C ALA A 25 0.77 0.65 4.93
N ARG A 26 -0.32 0.19 5.55
CA ARG A 26 -0.36 -1.13 6.20
C ARG A 26 0.06 -2.24 5.25
N ARG A 27 -0.55 -2.29 4.05
CA ARG A 27 -0.25 -3.32 3.05
C ARG A 27 1.20 -3.27 2.58
N ALA A 28 1.74 -2.06 2.39
CA ALA A 28 3.13 -1.87 1.98
C ALA A 28 4.15 -2.23 3.07
N LEU A 29 3.76 -2.18 4.35
CA LEU A 29 4.61 -2.52 5.50
C LEU A 29 4.46 -3.97 6.00
N ASP A 30 3.42 -4.66 5.53
CA ASP A 30 3.07 -6.04 5.89
C ASP A 30 3.58 -7.05 4.85
N VAL A 31 4.85 -6.93 4.48
CA VAL A 31 5.44 -7.70 3.36
C VAL A 31 6.10 -8.99 3.83
N ASP A 32 6.72 -9.00 5.03
CA ASP A 32 7.33 -10.20 5.60
C ASP A 32 7.08 -10.33 7.10
N LYS A 33 6.93 -11.59 7.53
CA LYS A 33 6.89 -11.94 8.95
C LYS A 33 8.29 -11.77 9.53
N GLU A 34 8.33 -11.37 10.80
CA GLU A 34 9.58 -11.21 11.52
C GLU A 34 10.39 -12.50 11.52
N GLN A 35 11.69 -12.40 11.21
CA GLN A 35 12.59 -13.55 11.02
C GLN A 35 12.71 -14.42 12.30
N ASN A 36 12.41 -13.85 13.48
CA ASN A 36 12.48 -14.53 14.77
C ASN A 36 11.13 -14.49 15.51
N ALA A 37 10.10 -15.12 14.95
CA ALA A 37 8.74 -15.17 15.52
C ALA A 37 8.65 -15.69 16.98
N GLY A 38 9.68 -16.39 17.47
CA GLY A 38 9.76 -16.83 18.88
C GLY A 38 10.23 -15.76 19.87
N MET A 39 10.82 -14.66 19.40
CA MET A 39 11.39 -13.60 20.26
C MET A 39 10.82 -12.20 19.97
N VAL A 40 10.23 -12.03 18.79
CA VAL A 40 9.61 -10.78 18.35
C VAL A 40 8.30 -11.13 17.67
N HIS A 41 7.23 -10.48 18.13
CA HIS A 41 5.92 -10.55 17.51
C HIS A 41 5.44 -9.15 17.19
N ARG A 42 4.81 -8.99 16.04
CA ARG A 42 4.26 -7.74 15.54
C ARG A 42 2.82 -7.95 15.13
N GLU A 43 1.95 -7.05 15.56
CA GLU A 43 0.57 -6.95 15.11
C GLU A 43 0.36 -5.57 14.49
N MET A 44 -0.43 -5.52 13.43
CA MET A 44 -0.67 -4.30 12.69
C MET A 44 -2.14 -4.21 12.28
N SER A 45 -2.77 -3.10 12.62
CA SER A 45 -4.18 -2.81 12.33
C SER A 45 -4.34 -1.36 11.87
N VAL A 46 -5.50 -1.04 11.30
CA VAL A 46 -5.87 0.34 10.93
C VAL A 46 -7.15 0.71 11.65
N GLU A 47 -7.13 1.84 12.35
CA GLU A 47 -8.24 2.45 13.06
C GLU A 47 -8.60 3.77 12.37
N GLY A 48 -9.51 3.72 11.39
CA GLY A 48 -9.81 4.89 10.57
C GLY A 48 -8.60 5.31 9.74
N ASP A 49 -8.08 6.50 9.99
CA ASP A 49 -6.88 7.08 9.38
C ASP A 49 -5.59 6.82 10.17
N ILE A 50 -5.64 6.02 11.24
CA ILE A 50 -4.48 5.71 12.08
C ILE A 50 -3.99 4.28 11.82
N LEU A 51 -2.71 4.14 11.47
CA LEU A 51 -2.01 2.85 11.48
C LEU A 51 -1.53 2.55 12.91
N VAL A 52 -1.96 1.42 13.47
CA VAL A 52 -1.57 0.95 14.80
C VAL A 52 -0.66 -0.25 14.67
N VAL A 53 0.51 -0.19 15.32
CA VAL A 53 1.53 -1.24 15.28
C VAL A 53 1.92 -1.61 16.69
N ASN A 54 1.68 -2.86 17.05
CA ASN A 54 2.02 -3.40 18.36
C ASN A 54 3.19 -4.36 18.24
N TYR A 55 4.26 -4.07 18.97
CA TYR A 55 5.40 -4.95 19.11
C TYR A 55 5.40 -5.61 20.48
N TYR A 56 5.81 -6.87 20.50
CA TYR A 56 6.02 -7.67 21.70
C TYR A 56 7.37 -8.37 21.53
N THR A 57 8.27 -8.21 22.49
CA THR A 57 9.62 -8.81 22.40
C THR A 57 10.11 -9.34 23.73
N THR A 58 11.03 -10.31 23.71
CA THR A 58 11.62 -10.87 24.94
C THR A 58 12.65 -9.97 25.62
N THR A 59 13.16 -8.93 24.95
CA THR A 59 14.14 -7.98 25.53
C THR A 59 13.93 -6.57 24.98
N VAL A 60 14.21 -5.55 25.79
CA VAL A 60 14.20 -4.13 25.35
C VAL A 60 15.15 -3.88 24.15
N ARG A 61 16.26 -4.61 24.08
CA ARG A 61 17.21 -4.53 22.95
C ARG A 61 16.55 -4.95 21.63
N LEU A 62 15.78 -6.03 21.66
CA LEU A 62 15.01 -6.50 20.49
C LEU A 62 13.91 -5.52 20.15
N LEU A 63 13.19 -4.98 21.14
CA LEU A 63 12.18 -3.94 20.92
C LEU A 63 12.77 -2.77 20.13
N ARG A 64 13.89 -2.20 20.60
CA ARG A 64 14.59 -1.09 19.92
C ARG A 64 15.01 -1.44 18.50
N LEU A 65 15.54 -2.64 18.28
CA LEU A 65 16.01 -3.05 16.95
C LEU A 65 14.84 -3.20 15.97
N ALA A 66 13.78 -3.89 16.39
CA ALA A 66 12.61 -4.15 15.58
C ALA A 66 11.85 -2.85 15.24
N THR A 67 11.66 -1.97 16.21
CA THR A 67 10.98 -0.69 16.01
C THR A 67 11.78 0.24 15.10
N ASN A 68 13.10 0.30 15.24
CA ASN A 68 13.95 1.13 14.38
C ASN A 68 13.94 0.64 12.92
N SER A 69 13.97 -0.69 12.72
CA SER A 69 13.83 -1.30 11.40
C SER A 69 12.51 -0.90 10.76
N PHE A 70 11.41 -1.05 11.51
CA PHE A 70 10.08 -0.66 11.05
C PHE A 70 9.95 0.81 10.70
N LEU A 71 10.48 1.71 11.55
CA LEU A 71 10.43 3.15 11.28
C LEU A 71 11.22 3.53 10.02
N SER A 72 12.30 2.81 9.71
CA SER A 72 13.04 3.00 8.47
C SER A 72 12.21 2.58 7.24
N SER A 73 11.52 1.44 7.32
CA SER A 73 10.58 1.02 6.27
C SER A 73 9.38 1.97 6.14
N ALA A 74 8.85 2.45 7.26
CA ALA A 74 7.76 3.41 7.29
C ALA A 74 8.17 4.75 6.65
N ASP A 75 9.36 5.27 6.93
CA ASP A 75 9.89 6.47 6.28
C ASP A 75 9.95 6.32 4.76
N LEU A 76 10.44 5.18 4.26
CA LEU A 76 10.44 4.90 2.82
C LEU A 76 9.03 4.90 2.23
N VAL A 77 8.10 4.14 2.83
CA VAL A 77 6.70 4.06 2.37
C VAL A 77 6.04 5.44 2.38
N LEU A 78 6.25 6.23 3.44
CA LEU A 78 5.70 7.57 3.57
C LEU A 78 6.25 8.53 2.51
N ARG A 79 7.54 8.47 2.19
CA ARG A 79 8.13 9.26 1.10
C ARG A 79 7.56 8.88 -0.26
N THR A 80 7.40 7.58 -0.50
CA THR A 80 6.76 7.07 -1.73
C THR A 80 5.32 7.55 -1.82
N MET A 81 4.54 7.42 -0.75
CA MET A 81 3.17 7.91 -0.72
C MET A 81 3.10 9.43 -0.90
N SER A 82 3.99 10.20 -0.28
CA SER A 82 4.03 11.65 -0.48
C SER A 82 4.32 12.06 -1.92
N SER A 83 4.97 11.20 -2.72
CA SER A 83 5.34 11.49 -4.10
C SER A 83 4.32 10.97 -5.12
N PHE A 84 3.57 9.92 -4.77
CA PHE A 84 2.77 9.17 -5.74
C PHE A 84 1.34 8.82 -5.28
N ALA A 85 1.01 8.97 -4.00
CA ALA A 85 -0.36 8.75 -3.56
C ALA A 85 -1.24 9.90 -4.06
N PRO A 86 -2.48 9.61 -4.54
CA PRO A 86 -3.44 10.64 -4.88
C PRO A 86 -3.66 11.58 -3.69
N ASP A 87 -3.67 12.89 -3.94
CA ASP A 87 -4.05 13.83 -2.89
C ASP A 87 -5.54 13.62 -2.61
N PRO A 88 -5.98 13.54 -1.35
CA PRO A 88 -7.40 13.49 -1.04
C PRO A 88 -8.21 14.69 -1.56
N SER A 89 -7.54 15.79 -1.88
CA SER A 89 -8.15 16.95 -2.55
C SER A 89 -8.18 16.85 -4.07
N ASP A 90 -7.53 15.85 -4.67
CA ASP A 90 -7.55 15.64 -6.12
C ASP A 90 -8.97 15.26 -6.57
N ARG A 91 -9.48 16.01 -7.54
CA ARG A 91 -10.77 15.70 -8.15
C ARG A 91 -10.62 14.48 -9.05
N ILE A 92 -11.24 13.36 -8.66
CA ILE A 92 -11.36 12.18 -9.51
C ILE A 92 -12.45 12.47 -10.58
N PRO A 93 -12.12 12.51 -11.88
CA PRO A 93 -13.12 12.72 -12.91
C PRO A 93 -14.06 11.52 -12.98
N THR A 94 -15.34 11.78 -13.25
CA THR A 94 -16.34 10.72 -13.45
C THR A 94 -16.07 9.94 -14.74
N ASP A 95 -16.61 8.73 -14.84
CA ASP A 95 -16.51 7.90 -16.05
C ASP A 95 -16.97 8.63 -17.33
N LYS A 96 -17.98 9.50 -17.21
CA LYS A 96 -18.47 10.33 -18.33
C LYS A 96 -17.44 11.39 -18.73
N GLU A 97 -16.84 12.07 -17.76
CA GLU A 97 -15.80 13.07 -18.00
C GLU A 97 -14.53 12.42 -18.59
N LEU A 98 -14.16 11.22 -18.11
CA LEU A 98 -13.06 10.44 -18.67
C LEU A 98 -13.29 10.08 -20.14
N GLU A 99 -14.51 9.65 -20.48
CA GLU A 99 -14.89 9.32 -21.86
C GLU A 99 -14.89 10.57 -22.76
N GLU A 100 -15.29 11.73 -22.25
CA GLU A 100 -15.19 13.01 -22.97
C GLU A 100 -13.75 13.44 -23.20
N ILE A 101 -12.88 13.37 -22.18
CA ILE A 101 -11.44 13.66 -22.30
C ILE A 101 -10.79 12.73 -23.33
N ARG A 102 -11.10 11.43 -23.29
CA ARG A 102 -10.63 10.44 -24.28
C ARG A 102 -11.08 10.81 -25.69
N ARG A 103 -12.36 11.15 -25.87
CA ARG A 103 -12.92 11.56 -27.16
C ARG A 103 -12.27 12.83 -27.69
N GLU A 104 -11.97 13.80 -26.82
CA GLU A 104 -11.28 15.03 -27.16
C GLU A 104 -9.83 14.81 -27.57
N ALA A 105 -9.08 14.00 -26.82
CA ALA A 105 -7.69 13.65 -27.15
C ALA A 105 -7.57 12.92 -28.49
N ASN A 106 -8.55 12.06 -28.82
CA ASN A 106 -8.61 11.39 -30.13
C ASN A 106 -8.92 12.37 -31.27
N ARG A 107 -9.64 13.47 -31.02
CA ARG A 107 -9.93 14.50 -32.03
C ARG A 107 -8.75 15.44 -32.27
N SER A 108 -7.98 15.77 -31.22
CA SER A 108 -6.90 16.77 -31.29
C SER A 108 -5.58 16.24 -31.86
N THR A 109 -5.34 14.93 -31.79
CA THR A 109 -4.07 14.32 -32.22
C THR A 109 -3.91 14.12 -33.73
N GLY A 110 -4.95 14.39 -34.56
CA GLY A 110 -4.85 14.39 -36.03
C GLY A 110 -4.43 13.06 -36.68
N MET A 111 -4.12 12.04 -35.90
CA MET A 111 -3.77 10.70 -36.37
C MET A 111 -5.09 9.97 -36.66
N GLY A 112 -5.67 10.28 -37.82
CA GLY A 112 -6.87 9.63 -38.38
C GLY A 112 -6.64 8.17 -38.80
N GLY A 113 -5.81 7.44 -38.06
CA GLY A 113 -5.58 6.01 -38.19
C GLY A 113 -5.67 5.42 -36.79
N GLY A 114 -6.88 5.07 -36.36
CA GLY A 114 -7.02 4.16 -35.24
C GLY A 114 -6.24 2.90 -35.56
N ILE A 115 -5.41 2.43 -34.64
CA ILE A 115 -4.94 1.06 -34.70
C ILE A 115 -6.20 0.23 -34.49
N GLU A 116 -6.73 -0.36 -35.57
CA GLU A 116 -7.83 -1.31 -35.49
C GLU A 116 -7.37 -2.50 -34.64
N LEU A 117 -7.69 -2.46 -33.35
CA LEU A 117 -7.67 -3.65 -32.52
C LEU A 117 -8.91 -4.45 -32.89
N LYS A 118 -8.85 -5.14 -34.03
CA LYS A 118 -9.80 -6.21 -34.36
C LYS A 118 -9.51 -7.39 -33.45
N GLY A 119 -9.99 -7.30 -32.22
CA GLY A 119 -9.96 -8.38 -31.24
C GLY A 119 -11.38 -8.76 -30.89
N ASP A 120 -11.74 -10.03 -31.08
CA ASP A 120 -13.07 -10.61 -30.81
C ASP A 120 -13.40 -10.70 -29.30
N GLY A 121 -13.05 -9.68 -28.51
CA GLY A 121 -13.36 -9.64 -27.08
C GLY A 121 -12.55 -10.60 -26.19
N LYS A 122 -11.53 -11.27 -26.72
CA LYS A 122 -10.52 -11.95 -25.88
C LYS A 122 -9.38 -10.97 -25.56
N GLY A 123 -9.50 -10.30 -24.42
CA GLY A 123 -8.43 -9.46 -23.87
C GLY A 123 -7.16 -10.25 -23.52
N ALA A 124 -6.08 -9.52 -23.25
CA ALA A 124 -4.73 -9.99 -22.91
C ALA A 124 -4.62 -10.73 -21.56
N GLY A 125 -5.58 -11.59 -21.25
CA GLY A 125 -5.71 -12.35 -20.01
C GLY A 125 -5.96 -13.84 -20.22
N SER A 126 -5.71 -14.40 -21.41
CA SER A 126 -5.57 -15.86 -21.55
C SER A 126 -4.09 -16.20 -21.54
N GLY A 127 -3.54 -16.45 -20.34
CA GLY A 127 -2.20 -16.98 -20.17
C GLY A 127 -2.08 -18.37 -20.75
N GLU A 128 -1.76 -18.46 -22.04
CA GLU A 128 -1.28 -19.67 -22.67
C GLU A 128 0.23 -19.50 -22.86
N GLU A 129 1.00 -20.14 -21.98
CA GLU A 129 2.46 -20.21 -22.11
C GLU A 129 2.81 -21.01 -23.37
N VAL A 130 3.48 -20.35 -24.31
CA VAL A 130 4.08 -21.03 -25.45
C VAL A 130 5.32 -21.81 -24.97
N ARG A 131 5.25 -23.13 -25.13
CA ARG A 131 6.34 -24.07 -24.84
C ARG A 131 7.40 -24.07 -25.93
#